data_AF-A0AAV5L160-F1
#
_entry.id   AF-A0AAV5L160-F1
#
_cell.length_a   1.000
_cell.length_b   1.000
_cell.length_c   1.000
_cell.angle_alpha   90.00
_cell.angle_beta   90.00
_cell.angle_gamma   90.00
#
_symmetry.space_group_name_H-M   'P 1'
#
loop_
_entity.id
_entity.type
_entity.pdbx_description
1 polymer ?
#
loop_
_entity_poly.entity_id
_entity_poly.type
_entity_poly.pdbx_seq_one_letter_code
_entity_poly.pdbx_strand_id
1 'polypeptide(L)'
;MARPSWRKFLTTSRFHISRHISSSSSCSEALPPPSIPSPRGVVVTGLGLVTPLGCGVGTTWKRLIEGNCGIRAITPEDLKMGAFDRETELHIFDQLTSKVAATVPCGMGSGDFNEELWLNSKVVKITMAFHVLQGFVAYALCAGDEALKDARWLPIEQEEKERMLKRQVKDLLFLYSDYVSLVHSSFQGY
;
A
#
# COMPACT_ATOMS: atom_id res chain seq x y z
N MET A 1 -10.51 -44.34 -21.62
CA MET A 1 -9.07 -43.96 -21.63
C MET A 1 -8.97 -42.55 -21.05
N ALA A 2 -8.77 -42.45 -19.73
CA ALA A 2 -7.54 -42.01 -19.07
C ALA A 2 -7.53 -40.49 -18.78
N ARG A 3 -7.90 -40.11 -17.55
CA ARG A 3 -7.65 -38.79 -16.96
C ARG A 3 -6.31 -38.86 -16.21
N PRO A 4 -5.35 -37.93 -16.39
CA PRO A 4 -4.09 -37.99 -15.69
C PRO A 4 -4.24 -37.55 -14.22
N SER A 5 -3.83 -38.43 -13.32
CA SER A 5 -3.74 -38.17 -11.88
C SER A 5 -2.48 -37.35 -11.58
N TRP A 6 -2.63 -36.12 -11.10
CA TRP A 6 -1.52 -35.37 -10.52
C TRP A 6 -1.42 -35.70 -9.03
N ARG A 7 -0.44 -36.54 -8.68
CA ARG A 7 -0.07 -36.87 -7.30
C ARG A 7 0.65 -35.68 -6.69
N LYS A 8 0.05 -35.03 -5.69
CA LYS A 8 0.75 -34.09 -4.81
C LYS A 8 1.54 -34.89 -3.78
N PHE A 9 2.87 -34.82 -3.89
CA PHE A 9 3.79 -35.25 -2.84
C PHE A 9 3.54 -34.39 -1.59
N LEU A 10 3.01 -35.00 -0.53
CA LEU A 10 3.02 -34.42 0.81
C LEU A 10 4.19 -35.04 1.57
N THR A 11 5.24 -34.24 1.73
CA THR A 11 6.36 -34.55 2.61
C THR A 11 5.88 -34.60 4.05
N THR A 12 6.06 -35.77 4.66
CA THR A 12 5.83 -36.04 6.06
C THR A 12 6.86 -35.29 6.92
N SER A 13 6.41 -34.43 7.82
CA SER A 13 7.17 -34.18 9.05
C SER A 13 6.19 -34.20 10.22
N ARG A 14 6.17 -35.36 10.88
CA ARG A 14 5.49 -35.60 12.15
C ARG A 14 6.37 -35.05 13.26
N PHE A 15 6.00 -33.92 13.85
CA PHE A 15 6.38 -33.61 15.22
C PHE A 15 5.14 -33.80 16.11
N HIS A 16 5.07 -34.97 16.73
CA HIS A 16 4.05 -35.31 17.73
C HIS A 16 4.52 -34.78 19.09
N ILE A 17 3.90 -33.70 19.58
CA ILE A 17 3.96 -33.36 21.00
C ILE A 17 2.77 -34.05 21.66
N SER A 18 3.03 -35.17 22.34
CA SER A 18 2.02 -35.87 23.13
C SER A 18 1.93 -35.21 24.50
N ARG A 19 0.84 -34.46 24.76
CA ARG A 19 0.39 -34.15 26.12
C ARG A 19 -0.71 -35.13 26.48
N HIS A 20 -0.39 -36.11 27.32
CA HIS A 20 -1.40 -36.90 28.01
C HIS A 20 -1.97 -36.07 29.17
N ILE A 21 -3.27 -35.81 29.14
CA ILE A 21 -4.04 -35.49 30.35
C ILE A 21 -5.13 -36.55 30.44
N SER A 22 -4.97 -37.44 31.42
CA SER A 22 -5.93 -38.50 31.72
C SER A 22 -7.20 -37.92 32.34
N SER A 23 -8.31 -38.54 31.97
CA SER A 23 -9.70 -38.24 32.26
C SER A 23 -10.10 -38.43 33.73
N SER A 24 -10.89 -37.49 34.26
CA SER A 24 -11.84 -37.76 35.34
C SER A 24 -13.18 -37.06 35.10
N SER A 25 -14.20 -37.90 34.88
CA SER A 25 -15.62 -37.74 35.22
C SER A 25 -16.18 -36.34 35.50
N SER A 26 -16.91 -35.78 34.53
CA SER A 26 -18.23 -35.16 34.68
C SER A 26 -18.69 -34.66 33.31
N CYS A 27 -19.98 -34.74 33.01
CA CYS A 27 -20.59 -34.36 31.74
C CYS A 27 -19.95 -33.12 31.12
N SER A 28 -19.27 -33.29 29.99
CA SER A 28 -18.89 -32.18 29.13
C SER A 28 -19.38 -32.53 27.74
N GLU A 29 -20.52 -31.94 27.39
CA GLU A 29 -20.98 -31.75 26.02
C GLU A 29 -19.74 -31.44 25.17
N ALA A 30 -19.32 -32.38 24.33
CA ALA A 30 -18.15 -32.17 23.48
C ALA A 30 -18.50 -31.04 22.52
N LEU A 31 -18.00 -29.83 22.80
CA LEU A 31 -18.25 -28.66 21.96
C LEU A 31 -17.88 -29.03 20.52
N PRO A 32 -18.76 -28.76 19.54
CA PRO A 32 -18.47 -29.07 18.15
C PRO A 32 -17.15 -28.39 17.75
N PRO A 33 -16.31 -29.04 16.92
CA PRO A 33 -15.07 -28.45 16.47
C PRO A 33 -15.37 -27.07 15.87
N PRO A 34 -14.51 -26.05 16.13
CA PRO A 34 -14.76 -24.71 15.64
C PRO A 34 -14.96 -24.77 14.12
N SER A 35 -16.11 -24.28 13.66
CA SER A 35 -16.42 -24.19 12.24
C SER A 35 -15.42 -23.27 11.58
N ILE A 36 -14.43 -23.85 10.89
CA ILE A 36 -13.48 -23.08 10.08
C ILE A 36 -14.32 -22.34 9.04
N PRO A 37 -14.38 -20.99 9.08
CA PRO A 37 -15.19 -20.25 8.13
C PRO A 37 -14.70 -20.59 6.72
N SER A 38 -15.62 -20.97 5.84
CA SER A 38 -15.30 -21.24 4.44
C SER A 38 -14.61 -20.02 3.84
N PRO A 39 -13.46 -20.18 3.16
CA PRO A 39 -12.75 -19.06 2.58
C PRO A 39 -13.69 -18.32 1.61
N ARG A 40 -13.85 -17.02 1.84
CA ARG A 40 -14.64 -16.17 0.94
C ARG A 40 -13.79 -15.84 -0.28
N GLY A 41 -14.34 -16.06 -1.48
CA GLY A 41 -13.71 -15.59 -2.71
C GLY A 41 -13.65 -14.06 -2.73
N VAL A 42 -12.50 -13.52 -3.13
CA VAL A 42 -12.30 -12.07 -3.29
C VAL A 42 -11.99 -11.81 -4.75
N VAL A 43 -12.64 -10.80 -5.32
CA VAL A 43 -12.45 -10.36 -6.70
C VAL A 43 -11.98 -8.92 -6.73
N VAL A 44 -11.22 -8.55 -7.76
CA VAL A 44 -10.81 -7.17 -8.02
C VAL A 44 -11.88 -6.51 -8.88
N THR A 45 -12.44 -5.40 -8.40
CA THR A 45 -13.55 -4.69 -9.05
C THR A 45 -13.17 -3.32 -9.61
N GLY A 46 -12.02 -2.77 -9.22
CA GLY A 46 -11.54 -1.49 -9.72
C GLY A 46 -10.04 -1.35 -9.54
N LEU A 47 -9.42 -0.58 -10.43
CA LEU A 47 -7.99 -0.33 -10.47
C LEU A 47 -7.70 1.17 -10.46
N GLY A 48 -6.59 1.55 -9.84
CA GLY A 48 -6.10 2.93 -9.86
C GLY A 48 -4.58 2.94 -9.73
N LEU A 49 -3.91 3.79 -10.51
CA LEU A 49 -2.46 3.75 -10.68
C LEU A 49 -1.88 5.16 -10.77
N VAL A 50 -0.83 5.40 -10.00
CA VAL A 50 0.04 6.58 -10.13
C VAL A 50 1.46 6.06 -10.32
N THR A 51 2.05 6.28 -11.50
CA THR A 51 3.34 5.68 -11.87
C THR A 51 4.24 6.69 -12.59
N PRO A 52 5.55 6.39 -12.72
CA PRO A 52 6.45 7.17 -13.58
C PRO A 52 6.05 7.18 -15.06
N LEU A 53 5.24 6.21 -15.50
CA LEU A 53 4.67 6.21 -16.85
C LEU A 53 3.44 7.13 -16.95
N GLY A 54 2.93 7.68 -15.87
CA GLY A 54 1.80 8.60 -15.86
C GLY A 54 0.81 8.32 -14.73
N CYS A 55 -0.08 9.28 -14.53
CA CYS A 55 -1.23 9.16 -13.67
C CYS A 55 -2.40 8.52 -14.44
N GLY A 56 -3.00 7.50 -13.85
CA GLY A 56 -4.14 6.80 -14.38
C GLY A 56 -3.81 5.45 -15.02
N VAL A 57 -4.75 4.51 -14.90
CA VAL A 57 -4.63 3.14 -15.44
C VAL A 57 -4.51 3.17 -16.97
N GLY A 58 -5.36 3.95 -17.64
CA GLY A 58 -5.37 4.04 -19.11
C GLY A 58 -4.04 4.58 -19.68
N THR A 59 -3.53 5.67 -19.11
CA THR A 59 -2.26 6.29 -19.52
C THR A 59 -1.08 5.34 -19.28
N THR A 60 -1.02 4.77 -18.07
CA THR A 60 0.05 3.86 -17.67
C THR A 60 0.07 2.62 -18.55
N TRP A 61 -1.09 1.97 -18.73
CA TRP A 61 -1.19 0.74 -19.51
C TRP A 61 -0.85 0.96 -20.97
N LYS A 62 -1.35 2.03 -21.58
CA LYS A 62 -1.03 2.40 -22.96
C LYS A 62 0.49 2.55 -23.15
N ARG A 63 1.14 3.37 -22.30
CA ARG A 63 2.57 3.61 -22.39
C ARG A 63 3.40 2.35 -22.11
N LEU A 64 2.93 1.48 -21.23
CA LEU A 64 3.56 0.20 -20.94
C LEU A 64 3.55 -0.74 -22.16
N ILE A 65 2.41 -0.88 -22.84
CA ILE A 65 2.28 -1.72 -24.04
C ILE A 65 3.09 -1.15 -25.21
N GLU A 66 3.21 0.17 -25.31
CA GLU A 66 4.06 0.85 -26.28
C GLU A 66 5.57 0.70 -25.99
N GLY A 67 5.95 0.09 -24.85
CA GLY A 67 7.35 -0.11 -24.46
C GLY A 67 8.05 1.15 -23.97
N ASN A 68 7.30 2.17 -23.53
CA ASN A 68 7.88 3.37 -22.95
C ASN A 68 8.50 3.08 -21.57
N CYS A 69 9.51 3.87 -21.20
CA CYS A 69 10.20 3.78 -19.92
C CYS A 69 10.10 5.12 -19.17
N GLY A 70 9.80 5.06 -17.87
CA GLY A 70 9.73 6.25 -17.00
C GLY A 70 11.04 6.57 -16.27
N ILE A 71 12.12 5.81 -16.52
CA ILE A 71 13.44 6.04 -15.91
C ILE A 71 14.12 7.18 -16.67
N ARG A 72 14.66 8.14 -15.93
CA ARG A 72 15.47 9.24 -16.45
C ARG A 72 16.67 9.53 -15.54
N ALA A 73 17.57 10.38 -16.02
CA ALA A 73 18.59 10.97 -15.17
C ALA A 73 17.96 11.90 -14.12
N ILE A 74 18.43 11.79 -12.89
CA ILE A 74 18.05 12.68 -11.78
C ILE A 74 18.65 14.05 -12.06
N THR A 75 17.88 15.12 -11.82
CA THR A 75 18.41 16.48 -11.82
C THR A 75 18.53 17.01 -10.38
N PRO A 76 19.29 18.07 -10.12
CA PRO A 76 19.40 18.64 -8.77
C PRO A 76 18.03 18.92 -8.16
N GLU A 77 17.08 19.42 -8.95
CA GLU A 77 15.73 19.78 -8.51
C GLU A 77 14.92 18.58 -7.97
N ASP A 78 15.24 17.35 -8.42
CA ASP A 78 14.60 16.12 -7.96
C ASP A 78 14.97 15.77 -6.50
N LEU A 79 16.04 16.36 -5.94
CA LEU A 79 16.44 16.15 -4.55
C LEU A 79 15.49 16.78 -3.54
N LYS A 80 14.58 17.67 -3.99
CA LYS A 80 13.59 18.37 -3.15
C LYS A 80 14.21 19.05 -1.91
N MET A 81 15.43 19.57 -2.05
CA MET A 81 16.18 20.25 -0.98
C MET A 81 16.01 21.78 -1.03
N GLY A 82 14.80 22.28 -1.26
CA GLY A 82 14.53 23.71 -1.47
C GLY A 82 14.79 24.64 -0.26
N ALA A 83 15.20 24.09 0.89
CA ALA A 83 15.59 24.84 2.08
C ALA A 83 17.11 25.12 2.14
N PHE A 84 17.91 24.55 1.25
CA PHE A 84 19.37 24.66 1.24
C PHE A 84 19.87 25.54 0.10
N ASP A 85 21.07 26.08 0.25
CA ASP A 85 21.73 26.84 -0.80
C ASP A 85 22.04 25.95 -2.02
N ARG A 86 21.97 26.54 -3.21
CA ARG A 86 22.24 25.87 -4.50
C ARG A 86 23.61 25.18 -4.54
N GLU A 87 24.61 25.74 -3.85
CA GLU A 87 25.95 25.15 -3.77
C GLU A 87 25.95 23.82 -3.00
N THR A 88 25.20 23.77 -1.89
CA THR A 88 25.03 22.55 -1.08
C THR A 88 24.28 21.48 -1.86
N GLU A 89 23.25 21.87 -2.61
CA GLU A 89 22.47 20.97 -3.46
C GLU A 89 23.33 20.29 -4.53
N LEU A 90 24.15 21.08 -5.23
CA LEU A 90 25.07 20.56 -6.24
C LEU A 90 26.14 19.65 -5.65
N HIS A 91 26.69 20.03 -4.48
CA HIS A 91 27.69 19.20 -3.80
C HIS A 91 27.12 17.84 -3.39
N ILE A 92 25.89 17.79 -2.90
CA ILE A 92 25.20 16.54 -2.56
C ILE A 92 24.89 15.74 -3.83
N PHE A 93 24.40 16.40 -4.88
CA PHE A 93 24.11 15.75 -6.17
C PHE A 93 25.36 15.07 -6.76
N ASP A 94 26.53 15.67 -6.61
CA ASP A 94 27.79 15.09 -7.08
C ASP A 94 28.26 13.89 -6.27
N GLN A 95 27.90 13.80 -5.00
CA GLN A 95 28.20 12.65 -4.15
C GLN A 95 27.31 11.42 -4.43
N LEU A 96 26.20 11.59 -5.16
CA LEU A 96 25.32 10.49 -5.50
C LEU A 96 26.01 9.52 -6.46
N THR A 97 26.14 8.26 -6.03
CA THR A 97 26.66 7.17 -6.88
C THR A 97 25.68 6.78 -7.98
N SER A 98 24.38 6.80 -7.68
CA SER A 98 23.31 6.55 -8.65
C SER A 98 22.60 7.85 -8.99
N LYS A 99 22.64 8.25 -10.27
CA LYS A 99 21.99 9.46 -10.80
C LYS A 99 20.84 9.13 -11.74
N VAL A 100 20.16 8.00 -11.51
CA VAL A 100 19.01 7.55 -12.30
C VAL A 100 17.82 7.25 -11.40
N ALA A 101 16.64 7.72 -11.78
CA ALA A 101 15.39 7.46 -11.07
C ALA A 101 14.20 7.46 -12.01
N ALA A 102 13.09 6.90 -11.56
CA ALA A 102 11.80 7.04 -12.20
C ALA A 102 10.90 7.85 -11.29
N THR A 103 10.57 9.09 -11.65
CA THR A 103 9.62 9.90 -10.87
C THR A 103 8.29 10.01 -11.60
N VAL A 104 7.23 10.17 -10.83
CA VAL A 104 5.90 10.48 -11.34
C VAL A 104 5.95 11.86 -12.02
N PRO A 105 5.42 12.00 -13.25
CA PRO A 105 5.33 13.31 -13.89
C PRO A 105 4.31 14.18 -13.14
N CYS A 106 4.74 15.32 -12.63
CA CYS A 106 3.88 16.30 -11.98
C CYS A 106 3.62 17.48 -12.92
N GLY A 107 2.37 17.91 -13.05
CA GLY A 107 2.00 18.96 -14.00
C GLY A 107 0.48 19.12 -14.19
N MET A 108 0.11 20.02 -15.11
CA MET A 108 -1.27 20.21 -15.57
C MET A 108 -1.58 19.47 -16.88
N GLY A 109 -0.62 18.70 -17.41
CA GLY A 109 -0.79 17.95 -18.65
C GLY A 109 -1.73 16.74 -18.49
N SER A 110 -2.22 16.23 -19.63
CA SER A 110 -3.03 15.02 -19.66
C SER A 110 -2.20 13.80 -19.23
N GLY A 111 -2.55 13.20 -18.08
CA GLY A 111 -1.83 12.07 -17.51
C GLY A 111 -0.70 12.45 -16.55
N ASP A 112 -0.58 13.73 -16.19
CA ASP A 112 0.31 14.18 -15.13
C ASP A 112 -0.41 14.15 -13.78
N PHE A 113 0.36 13.99 -12.71
CA PHE A 113 -0.12 14.10 -11.34
C PHE A 113 -0.23 15.57 -10.94
N ASN A 114 -1.44 16.04 -10.67
CA ASN A 114 -1.67 17.39 -10.16
C ASN A 114 -1.55 17.40 -8.64
N GLU A 115 -0.38 17.79 -8.16
CA GLU A 115 -0.04 17.81 -6.75
C GLU A 115 -0.90 18.81 -5.95
N GLU A 116 -1.26 19.95 -6.55
CA GLU A 116 -2.05 20.99 -5.88
C GLU A 116 -3.48 20.57 -5.55
N LEU A 117 -4.12 19.75 -6.39
CA LEU A 117 -5.47 19.25 -6.13
C LEU A 117 -5.52 18.38 -4.87
N TRP A 118 -4.47 17.59 -4.66
CA TRP A 118 -4.39 16.66 -3.54
C TRP A 118 -3.79 17.31 -2.29
N LEU A 119 -2.85 18.26 -2.44
CA LEU A 119 -2.21 18.97 -1.32
C LEU A 119 -3.02 20.15 -0.76
N ASN A 120 -3.86 20.84 -1.55
CA ASN A 120 -4.60 22.01 -1.08
C ASN A 120 -5.95 21.69 -0.42
N SER A 121 -6.34 20.42 -0.36
CA SER A 121 -7.57 20.01 0.33
C SER A 121 -7.45 20.24 1.84
N LYS A 122 -8.50 20.76 2.48
CA LYS A 122 -8.51 21.16 3.92
C LYS A 122 -8.00 20.08 4.89
N VAL A 123 -8.09 18.80 4.52
CA VAL A 123 -7.57 17.64 5.27
C VAL A 123 -6.05 17.69 5.41
N VAL A 124 -5.34 18.20 4.40
CA VAL A 124 -3.87 18.25 4.35
C VAL A 124 -3.31 19.28 5.34
N LYS A 125 -4.09 20.29 5.75
CA LYS A 125 -3.69 21.25 6.80
C LYS A 125 -3.45 20.59 8.16
N ILE A 126 -4.15 19.51 8.47
CA ILE A 126 -3.92 18.71 9.69
C ILE A 126 -2.64 17.86 9.53
N THR A 127 -2.32 17.46 8.31
CA THR A 127 -1.11 16.71 7.93
C THR A 127 0.14 17.60 7.75
N MET A 128 0.00 18.93 7.77
CA MET A 128 1.10 19.91 7.64
C MET A 128 2.16 19.83 8.76
N ALA A 129 1.89 19.13 9.86
CA ALA A 129 2.91 18.81 10.86
C ALA A 129 3.95 17.79 10.34
N PHE A 130 3.67 17.12 9.22
CA PHE A 130 4.41 15.95 8.76
C PHE A 130 4.84 16.12 7.30
N HIS A 131 5.72 17.10 7.04
CA HIS A 131 6.20 17.50 5.70
C HIS A 131 6.71 16.33 4.82
N VAL A 132 7.21 15.24 5.41
CA VAL A 132 7.77 14.08 4.68
C VAL A 132 6.69 13.08 4.20
N LEU A 133 5.50 13.04 4.82
CA LEU A 133 4.44 12.11 4.40
C LEU A 133 3.59 12.64 3.23
N GLN A 134 3.89 13.83 2.74
CA GLN A 134 2.99 14.57 1.83
C GLN A 134 2.87 13.93 0.44
N GLY A 135 3.95 13.36 -0.11
CA GLY A 135 3.94 12.81 -1.48
C GLY A 135 3.24 11.46 -1.61
N PHE A 136 3.61 10.47 -0.79
CA PHE A 136 3.07 9.11 -0.96
C PHE A 136 1.58 9.02 -0.60
N VAL A 137 1.12 9.79 0.40
CA VAL A 137 -0.30 9.83 0.77
C VAL A 137 -1.12 10.40 -0.37
N ALA A 138 -0.64 11.46 -1.01
CA ALA A 138 -1.30 12.07 -2.15
C ALA A 138 -1.40 11.08 -3.33
N TYR A 139 -0.34 10.31 -3.61
CA TYR A 139 -0.38 9.24 -4.61
C TYR A 139 -1.38 8.13 -4.24
N ALA A 140 -1.39 7.70 -2.98
CA ALA A 140 -2.31 6.66 -2.51
C ALA A 140 -3.77 7.10 -2.58
N LEU A 141 -4.07 8.34 -2.21
CA LEU A 141 -5.41 8.92 -2.31
C LEU A 141 -5.86 9.05 -3.76
N CYS A 142 -4.98 9.51 -4.65
CA CYS A 142 -5.28 9.65 -6.06
C CYS A 142 -5.55 8.30 -6.73
N ALA A 143 -4.69 7.30 -6.48
CA ALA A 143 -4.90 5.93 -6.97
C ALA A 143 -6.17 5.31 -6.37
N GLY A 144 -6.44 5.54 -5.08
CA GLY A 144 -7.64 5.05 -4.41
C GLY A 144 -8.92 5.63 -4.99
N ASP A 145 -8.95 6.94 -5.24
CA ASP A 145 -10.09 7.62 -5.87
C ASP A 145 -10.35 7.10 -7.28
N GLU A 146 -9.30 6.90 -8.09
CA GLU A 146 -9.44 6.27 -9.41
C GLU A 146 -10.03 4.85 -9.30
N ALA A 147 -9.53 4.03 -8.39
CA ALA A 147 -10.01 2.66 -8.18
C ALA A 147 -11.48 2.60 -7.73
N LEU A 148 -11.90 3.53 -6.88
CA LEU A 148 -13.29 3.62 -6.41
C LEU A 148 -14.24 4.05 -7.52
N LYS A 149 -13.80 4.99 -8.36
CA LYS A 149 -14.55 5.43 -9.55
C LYS A 149 -14.67 4.31 -10.58
N ASP A 150 -13.59 3.57 -10.82
CA ASP A 150 -13.58 2.41 -11.72
C ASP A 150 -14.52 1.29 -11.22
N ALA A 151 -14.48 1.00 -9.92
CA ALA A 151 -15.40 0.07 -9.27
C ALA A 151 -16.85 0.58 -9.17
N ARG A 152 -17.11 1.86 -9.52
CA ARG A 152 -18.38 2.57 -9.29
C ARG A 152 -18.89 2.42 -7.85
N TRP A 153 -17.96 2.39 -6.90
CA TRP A 153 -18.26 2.11 -5.49
C TRP A 153 -18.21 3.40 -4.67
N LEU A 154 -19.35 4.07 -4.57
CA LEU A 154 -19.53 5.31 -3.80
C LEU A 154 -20.64 5.12 -2.75
N PRO A 155 -20.33 4.46 -1.61
CA PRO A 155 -21.33 4.15 -0.61
C PRO A 155 -21.86 5.43 0.05
N ILE A 156 -23.19 5.59 0.05
CA ILE A 156 -23.88 6.70 0.74
C ILE A 156 -24.21 6.28 2.18
N GLU A 157 -24.64 5.02 2.34
CA GLU A 157 -25.08 4.44 3.60
C GLU A 157 -23.92 4.17 4.58
N GLN A 158 -24.19 4.40 5.86
CA GLN A 158 -23.19 4.31 6.93
C GLN A 158 -22.64 2.88 7.09
N GLU A 159 -23.49 1.87 6.96
CA GLU A 159 -23.06 0.47 7.09
C GLU A 159 -22.06 0.07 5.99
N GLU A 160 -22.27 0.55 4.77
CA GLU A 160 -21.38 0.27 3.65
C GLU A 160 -20.05 1.00 3.78
N LYS A 161 -20.08 2.26 4.25
CA LYS A 161 -18.88 3.02 4.62
C LYS A 161 -18.09 2.33 5.73
N GLU A 162 -18.77 1.81 6.74
CA GLU A 162 -18.11 1.03 7.79
C GLU A 162 -17.50 -0.27 7.28
N ARG A 163 -18.16 -0.97 6.35
CA ARG A 163 -17.58 -2.16 5.72
C ARG A 163 -16.34 -1.84 4.87
N MET A 164 -16.29 -0.65 4.26
CA MET A 164 -15.11 -0.13 3.56
C MET A 164 -13.99 0.26 4.53
N LEU A 165 -14.28 1.10 5.52
CA LEU A 165 -13.30 1.62 6.49
C LEU A 165 -12.78 0.53 7.42
N LYS A 166 -13.62 -0.40 7.89
CA LYS A 166 -13.18 -1.50 8.79
C LYS A 166 -12.17 -2.45 8.13
N ARG A 167 -12.02 -2.42 6.79
CA ARG A 167 -10.99 -3.17 6.07
C ARG A 167 -9.72 -2.34 5.84
N GLN A 168 -9.82 -1.10 5.36
CA GLN A 168 -8.63 -0.28 5.09
C GLN A 168 -8.01 0.35 6.35
N VAL A 169 -8.84 0.78 7.31
CA VAL A 169 -8.38 1.46 8.52
C VAL A 169 -7.84 0.48 9.56
N LYS A 170 -8.25 -0.79 9.54
CA LYS A 170 -7.71 -1.80 10.45
C LYS A 170 -6.23 -2.10 10.15
N ASP A 171 -5.85 -2.07 8.88
CA ASP A 171 -4.46 -2.23 8.44
C ASP A 171 -3.65 -0.92 8.63
N LEU A 172 -4.26 0.25 8.35
CA LEU A 172 -3.61 1.54 8.55
C LEU A 172 -3.43 1.92 10.04
N LEU A 173 -4.37 1.58 10.93
CA LEU A 173 -4.20 1.77 12.38
C LEU A 173 -3.17 0.80 12.96
N PHE A 174 -3.02 -0.39 12.39
CA PHE A 174 -1.97 -1.33 12.80
C PHE A 174 -0.59 -0.77 12.44
N LEU A 175 -0.44 -0.26 11.21
CA LEU A 175 0.78 0.45 10.78
C LEU A 175 1.03 1.74 11.56
N TYR A 176 -0.02 2.48 11.93
CA TYR A 176 0.10 3.70 12.75
C TYR A 176 0.50 3.37 14.19
N SER A 177 -0.06 2.30 14.78
CA SER A 177 0.30 1.83 16.12
C SER A 177 1.74 1.33 16.17
N ASP A 178 2.16 0.52 15.20
CA ASP A 178 3.53 0.01 15.12
C ASP A 178 4.55 1.11 14.85
N TYR A 179 4.22 2.10 14.00
CA TYR A 179 5.10 3.23 13.70
C TYR A 179 5.27 4.18 14.88
N VAL A 180 4.18 4.50 15.62
CA VAL A 180 4.26 5.32 16.84
C VAL A 180 5.08 4.61 17.91
N SER A 181 4.93 3.30 18.08
CA SER A 181 5.76 2.51 19.01
C SER A 181 7.24 2.49 18.61
N LEU A 182 7.57 2.40 17.32
CA LEU A 182 8.94 2.37 16.83
C LEU A 182 9.66 3.72 16.99
N VAL A 183 8.95 4.83 16.72
CA VAL A 183 9.48 6.19 16.88
C VAL A 183 9.64 6.53 18.36
N HIS A 184 8.69 6.15 19.22
CA HIS A 184 8.78 6.40 20.66
C HIS A 184 9.90 5.58 21.32
N SER A 185 10.13 4.34 20.86
CA SER A 185 11.25 3.50 21.32
C SER A 185 12.61 4.01 20.85
N SER A 186 12.68 4.75 19.74
CA SER A 186 13.93 5.32 19.21
C SER A 186 14.33 6.63 19.92
N PHE A 187 13.37 7.32 20.54
CA PHE A 187 13.60 8.55 21.29
C PHE A 187 13.88 8.36 22.80
N GLN A 188 13.60 7.17 23.36
CA GLN A 188 13.89 6.84 24.76
C GLN A 188 15.29 6.22 24.97
N GLY A 189 16.07 6.05 23.91
CA GLY A 189 17.40 5.43 23.93
C GLY A 189 18.60 6.39 23.84
N TYR A 190 18.38 7.71 23.91
CA TYR A 190 19.43 8.73 23.96
C TYR A 190 19.30 9.61 25.19
#